data_AF-A0A433QHN3-F1
#
_entry.id   AF-A0A433QHN3-F1
#
_cell.length_a   1.000
_cell.length_b   1.000
_cell.length_c   1.000
_cell.angle_alpha   90.00
_cell.angle_beta   90.00
_cell.angle_gamma   90.00
#
_symmetry.space_group_name_H-M   'P 1'
#
loop_
_entity.id
_entity.type
_entity.pdbx_description
1 polymer ?
#
loop_
_entity_poly.entity_id
_entity_poly.type
_entity_poly.pdbx_seq_one_letter_code
_entity_poly.pdbx_strand_id
1 'polypeptide(L)'
;MSSFDAQSFYLAGLVPNNYMQPRTNSITAPDSTAKLPSQPIDFVYSIPPSVTRLLTYCTPAIHFLFYLLKLTTWQTRNASESVLFLAAWWLVCLWLREILVYGTTWALVTWMAWTWIQRSKRERLGKPMPAPSATSSADLNRALAELEVIVDHVGVFHRALAALLARLDWSDPAETHLILNVALYTYLPWLLLSYLVPLRCMILAAGSLLICWSSPWMRVIRLAIARSPVMRYLGEITLGAIISLGAPRTWRALPTRQFSVRAFIQRAREEQRRMMGGGGGRRSTWGFQTGDGKQEEANKSATTTVPKVKETDLIFRFVMYENQRWWLGLDWTNNLLPSERLPWTDEYGEPTPSKSRFTLPPLTHTTTPHPTDPTLQIRKTMAWSWADPDWWLDVEGDVDKEGWEYGQGGWKQFSSKTGVNAFVRRRKWVRAARLEEREEEISTEVTQEVENLVVEKSESTKGGGENKDESDRGVMFHEEPESQENGSAWTSAAKIRDEGYLKRRETRKATVS
;
A
#
# COMPACT_ATOMS: atom_id res chain seq x y z
N MET A 1 32.90 26.96 -0.54
CA MET A 1 32.11 27.26 0.67
C MET A 1 30.98 28.20 0.27
N SER A 2 29.79 27.66 0.05
CA SER A 2 28.49 28.35 0.20
C SER A 2 27.37 27.36 -0.15
N SER A 3 26.58 27.03 0.88
CA SER A 3 25.18 26.58 0.87
C SER A 3 24.73 25.60 -0.24
N PHE A 4 24.75 24.31 0.10
CA PHE A 4 23.87 23.30 -0.51
C PHE A 4 22.61 23.22 0.37
N ASP A 5 21.46 23.61 -0.19
CA ASP A 5 20.15 23.55 0.45
C ASP A 5 19.73 22.10 0.70
N ALA A 6 19.59 21.75 1.97
CA ALA A 6 19.15 20.44 2.46
C ALA A 6 17.67 20.48 2.90
N GLN A 7 16.76 20.93 2.03
CA GLN A 7 15.34 21.02 2.35
C GLN A 7 14.37 20.29 1.40
N SER A 8 14.85 19.41 0.53
CA SER A 8 13.96 18.66 -0.38
C SER A 8 13.88 17.16 -0.07
N PHE A 9 13.64 16.76 1.18
CA PHE A 9 13.34 15.34 1.51
C PHE A 9 12.46 15.19 2.74
N TYR A 10 11.33 15.90 2.79
CA TYR A 10 10.26 15.56 3.74
C TYR A 10 8.91 15.85 3.10
N LEU A 11 8.25 14.81 2.57
CA LEU A 11 6.78 14.73 2.46
C LEU A 11 6.35 13.27 2.23
N ALA A 12 5.33 12.85 2.99
CA ALA A 12 4.67 11.54 3.12
C ALA A 12 5.36 10.54 4.08
N GLY A 13 4.89 10.26 5.31
CA GLY A 13 3.67 10.63 6.03
C GLY A 13 3.61 9.94 7.41
N LEU A 14 2.99 10.63 8.38
CA LEU A 14 2.36 10.17 9.64
C LEU A 14 3.23 9.60 10.79
N VAL A 15 3.74 10.50 11.63
CA VAL A 15 3.96 10.29 13.08
C VAL A 15 3.30 11.48 13.82
N PRO A 16 2.57 11.29 14.95
CA PRO A 16 1.95 12.41 15.65
C PRO A 16 3.00 13.36 16.23
N ASN A 17 2.96 14.62 15.80
CA ASN A 17 3.80 15.71 16.30
C ASN A 17 3.41 16.06 17.76
N ASN A 18 4.22 15.63 18.73
CA ASN A 18 4.16 16.14 20.11
C ASN A 18 5.43 16.90 20.53
N TYR A 19 6.11 17.54 19.59
CA TYR A 19 7.29 18.37 19.90
C TYR A 19 7.26 19.68 19.15
N MET A 20 6.48 20.65 19.65
CA MET A 20 6.75 22.09 19.54
C MET A 20 5.76 22.82 20.45
N GLN A 21 6.17 23.15 21.67
CA GLN A 21 5.58 24.27 22.40
C GLN A 21 6.65 25.33 22.60
N PRO A 22 6.38 26.62 22.29
CA PRO A 22 7.30 27.70 22.55
C PRO A 22 7.38 27.98 24.06
N ARG A 23 8.61 28.14 24.56
CA ARG A 23 8.87 28.74 25.88
C ARG A 23 8.34 30.17 25.90
N THR A 24 7.29 30.42 26.68
CA THR A 24 6.98 31.76 27.18
C THR A 24 7.12 31.74 28.70
N ASN A 25 7.96 32.63 29.21
CA ASN A 25 8.15 32.87 30.63
C ASN A 25 7.04 33.81 31.10
N SER A 26 6.17 33.38 32.00
CA SER A 26 5.44 34.29 32.87
C SER A 26 5.13 33.64 34.21
N ILE A 27 5.69 34.25 35.24
CA ILE A 27 5.43 34.01 36.67
C ILE A 27 3.97 34.34 36.95
N THR A 28 3.18 33.39 37.46
CA THR A 28 2.11 33.53 38.49
C THR A 28 1.57 32.13 38.81
N ALA A 29 1.40 31.82 40.08
CA ALA A 29 0.72 30.63 40.61
C ALA A 29 -0.39 31.09 41.57
N PRO A 30 -1.27 30.20 42.07
CA PRO A 30 -1.88 29.02 41.44
C PRO A 30 -3.42 29.15 41.45
N ASP A 31 -4.13 28.57 40.48
CA ASP A 31 -5.54 28.27 40.70
C ASP A 31 -6.00 27.01 39.99
N SER A 32 -6.98 26.41 40.63
CA SER A 32 -7.47 25.04 40.60
C SER A 32 -7.91 24.43 39.26
N THR A 33 -7.80 23.10 39.22
CA THR A 33 -8.61 22.15 38.43
C THR A 33 -8.42 22.13 36.91
N ALA A 34 -7.36 21.44 36.46
CA ALA A 34 -7.39 20.70 35.21
C ALA A 34 -6.92 19.26 35.47
N LYS A 35 -7.87 18.39 35.79
CA LYS A 35 -7.65 16.93 35.79
C LYS A 35 -7.22 16.51 34.39
N LEU A 36 -6.00 16.01 34.23
CA LEU A 36 -5.68 15.09 33.13
C LEU A 36 -6.66 13.91 33.18
N PRO A 37 -6.99 13.25 32.05
CA PRO A 37 -7.79 12.04 32.06
C PRO A 37 -6.95 10.89 32.64
N SER A 38 -6.86 10.81 33.96
CA SER A 38 -6.38 9.65 34.70
C SER A 38 -7.56 8.71 34.91
N GLN A 39 -7.80 7.79 33.98
CA GLN A 39 -8.63 6.63 34.25
C GLN A 39 -7.88 5.34 33.84
N PRO A 40 -6.86 4.90 34.60
CA PRO A 40 -6.45 3.50 34.59
C PRO A 40 -6.60 2.93 36.01
N ILE A 41 -7.83 2.82 36.52
CA ILE A 41 -8.04 2.31 37.88
C ILE A 41 -9.06 1.16 37.95
N ASP A 42 -10.05 1.04 37.06
CA ASP A 42 -11.08 0.00 37.25
C ASP A 42 -10.73 -1.41 36.73
N PHE A 43 -9.77 -1.55 35.82
CA PHE A 43 -9.46 -2.87 35.23
C PHE A 43 -8.59 -3.75 36.13
N VAL A 44 -7.67 -3.18 36.92
CA VAL A 44 -6.76 -3.94 37.79
C VAL A 44 -7.50 -4.67 38.91
N TYR A 45 -8.62 -4.12 39.38
CA TYR A 45 -9.49 -4.75 40.38
C TYR A 45 -10.33 -5.90 39.82
N SER A 46 -10.50 -5.97 38.49
CA SER A 46 -11.28 -7.03 37.82
C SER A 46 -10.47 -8.30 37.50
N ILE A 47 -9.15 -8.23 37.61
CA ILE A 47 -8.25 -9.36 37.28
C ILE A 47 -8.06 -10.25 38.51
N PRO A 48 -8.14 -11.59 38.39
CA PRO A 48 -7.84 -12.50 39.49
C PRO A 48 -6.47 -12.24 40.14
N PRO A 49 -6.35 -12.31 41.47
CA PRO A 49 -5.11 -11.99 42.19
C PRO A 49 -3.92 -12.89 41.82
N SER A 50 -4.19 -14.09 41.29
CA SER A 50 -3.17 -14.99 40.73
C SER A 50 -2.51 -14.41 39.48
N VAL A 51 -3.29 -13.76 38.60
CA VAL A 51 -2.81 -13.17 37.35
C VAL A 51 -2.06 -11.87 37.62
N THR A 52 -2.51 -11.03 38.55
CA THR A 52 -1.79 -9.80 38.93
C THR A 52 -0.45 -10.13 39.59
N ARG A 53 -0.37 -11.20 40.39
CA ARG A 53 0.88 -11.68 40.97
C ARG A 53 1.85 -12.23 39.92
N LEU A 54 1.36 -13.03 38.96
CA LEU A 54 2.16 -13.51 37.84
C LEU A 54 2.69 -12.36 36.99
N LEU A 55 1.83 -11.39 36.65
CA LEU A 55 2.18 -10.20 35.88
C LEU A 55 3.24 -9.37 36.61
N THR A 56 3.14 -9.26 37.93
CA THR A 56 4.15 -8.58 38.76
C THR A 56 5.52 -9.26 38.66
N TYR A 57 5.58 -10.60 38.68
CA TYR A 57 6.83 -11.33 38.50
C TYR A 57 7.37 -11.22 37.06
N CYS A 58 6.49 -11.16 36.07
CA CYS A 58 6.86 -11.04 34.66
C CYS A 58 7.17 -9.61 34.21
N THR A 59 6.83 -8.59 35.01
CA THR A 59 7.02 -7.16 34.69
C THR A 59 8.43 -6.83 34.18
N PRO A 60 9.54 -7.23 34.85
CA PRO A 60 10.88 -6.96 34.33
C PRO A 60 11.16 -7.63 32.98
N ALA A 61 10.62 -8.84 32.76
CA ALA A 61 10.75 -9.53 31.48
C ALA A 61 9.93 -8.85 30.37
N ILE A 62 8.74 -8.34 30.69
CA ILE A 62 7.89 -7.59 29.77
C ILE A 62 8.60 -6.30 29.33
N HIS A 63 9.12 -5.52 30.27
CA HIS A 63 9.88 -4.31 29.97
C HIS A 63 11.11 -4.61 29.09
N PHE A 64 11.82 -5.70 29.37
CA PHE A 64 12.96 -6.13 28.57
C PHE A 64 12.55 -6.52 27.15
N LEU A 65 11.50 -7.33 26.98
CA LEU A 65 11.00 -7.75 25.66
C LEU A 65 10.47 -6.56 24.86
N PHE A 66 9.74 -5.65 25.50
CA PHE A 66 9.27 -4.42 24.86
C PHE A 66 10.43 -3.54 24.40
N TYR A 67 11.48 -3.41 25.21
CA TYR A 67 12.69 -2.69 24.83
C TYR A 67 13.43 -3.37 23.67
N LEU A 68 13.54 -4.71 23.67
CA LEU A 68 14.10 -5.46 22.54
C LEU A 68 13.27 -5.28 21.26
N LEU A 69 11.93 -5.27 21.36
CA LEU A 69 11.06 -4.98 20.22
C LEU A 69 11.30 -3.56 19.70
N LYS A 70 11.45 -2.56 20.58
CA LYS A 70 11.79 -1.19 20.16
C LYS A 70 13.15 -1.10 19.46
N LEU A 71 14.15 -1.81 19.97
CA LEU A 71 15.48 -1.88 19.35
C LEU A 71 15.42 -2.53 17.97
N THR A 72 14.73 -3.67 17.85
CA THR A 72 14.60 -4.42 16.59
C THR A 72 13.69 -3.75 15.58
N THR A 73 12.73 -2.91 16.01
CA THR A 73 11.86 -2.12 15.11
C THR A 73 12.39 -0.72 14.82
N TRP A 74 13.55 -0.34 15.38
CA TRP A 74 14.17 1.00 15.27
C TRP A 74 13.24 2.14 15.74
N GLN A 75 12.41 1.88 16.75
CA GLN A 75 11.47 2.86 17.33
C GLN A 75 12.04 3.56 18.58
N THR A 76 13.33 3.37 18.89
CA THR A 76 13.99 4.07 19.99
C THR A 76 14.15 5.56 19.68
N ARG A 77 14.23 6.40 20.72
CA ARG A 77 14.43 7.85 20.59
C ARG A 77 15.77 8.17 19.91
N ASN A 78 16.78 7.34 20.18
CA ASN A 78 18.11 7.45 19.61
C ASN A 78 18.36 6.24 18.70
N ALA A 79 18.66 6.49 17.42
CA ALA A 79 19.01 5.43 16.47
C ALA A 79 20.32 4.70 16.83
N SER A 80 21.21 5.36 17.58
CA SER A 80 22.46 4.78 18.06
C SER A 80 22.25 3.57 18.96
N GLU A 81 21.14 3.48 19.69
CA GLU A 81 20.83 2.34 20.55
C GLU A 81 20.62 1.05 19.73
N SER A 82 19.88 1.14 18.62
CA SER A 82 19.70 0.02 17.69
C SER A 82 21.00 -0.32 16.95
N VAL A 83 21.86 0.65 16.65
CA VAL A 83 23.19 0.42 16.06
C VAL A 83 24.11 -0.30 17.04
N LEU A 84 24.12 0.11 18.32
CA LEU A 84 24.87 -0.58 19.37
C LEU A 84 24.36 -2.00 19.57
N PHE A 85 23.05 -2.22 19.48
CA PHE A 85 22.46 -3.56 19.52
C PHE A 85 22.94 -4.43 18.35
N LEU A 86 23.02 -3.88 17.13
CA LEU A 86 23.59 -4.57 15.98
C LEU A 86 25.09 -4.87 16.17
N ALA A 87 25.86 -3.92 16.69
CA ALA A 87 27.27 -4.14 17.00
C ALA A 87 27.46 -5.22 18.07
N ALA A 88 26.60 -5.23 19.10
CA ALA A 88 26.58 -6.28 20.12
C ALA A 88 26.26 -7.64 19.51
N TRP A 89 25.30 -7.72 18.58
CA TRP A 89 25.01 -8.94 17.83
C TRP A 89 26.23 -9.45 17.07
N TRP A 90 26.97 -8.57 16.39
CA TRP A 90 28.21 -8.95 15.69
C TRP A 90 29.29 -9.49 16.64
N LEU A 91 29.50 -8.83 17.78
CA LEU A 91 30.45 -9.30 18.79
C LEU A 91 30.07 -10.69 19.30
N VAL A 92 28.79 -10.91 19.62
CA VAL A 92 28.29 -12.21 20.06
C VAL A 92 28.50 -13.28 18.99
N CYS A 93 28.19 -13.01 17.73
CA CYS A 93 28.36 -13.99 16.64
C CYS A 93 29.83 -14.31 16.35
N LEU A 94 30.71 -13.30 16.36
CA LEU A 94 32.13 -13.47 16.06
C LEU A 94 32.87 -14.20 17.20
N TRP A 95 32.49 -13.94 18.45
CA TRP A 95 33.14 -14.45 19.66
C TRP A 95 32.31 -15.50 20.39
N LEU A 96 31.30 -16.09 19.74
CA LEU A 96 30.33 -16.98 20.38
C LEU A 96 31.01 -18.15 21.11
N ARG A 97 32.04 -18.74 20.48
CA ARG A 97 32.78 -19.88 21.02
C ARG A 97 33.57 -19.45 22.26
N GLU A 98 34.23 -18.32 22.18
CA GLU A 98 35.07 -17.77 23.24
C GLU A 98 34.22 -17.34 24.44
N ILE A 99 33.05 -16.74 24.19
CA ILE A 99 32.07 -16.36 25.21
C ILE A 99 31.46 -17.58 25.90
N LEU A 100 31.13 -18.65 25.17
CA LEU A 100 30.56 -19.86 25.78
C LEU A 100 31.58 -20.61 26.64
N VAL A 101 32.80 -20.80 26.11
CA VAL A 101 33.84 -21.59 26.76
C VAL A 101 34.46 -20.83 27.94
N TYR A 102 34.86 -19.58 27.74
CA TYR A 102 35.54 -18.79 28.77
C TYR A 102 34.59 -17.84 29.49
N GLY A 103 33.63 -17.26 28.78
CA GLY A 103 32.75 -16.23 29.34
C GLY A 103 31.80 -16.72 30.42
N THR A 104 31.32 -17.97 30.39
CA THR A 104 30.33 -18.46 31.36
C THR A 104 30.85 -18.46 32.80
N THR A 105 32.05 -18.99 33.03
CA THR A 105 32.68 -19.01 34.36
C THR A 105 33.05 -17.60 34.82
N TRP A 106 33.65 -16.78 33.94
CA TRP A 106 34.01 -15.41 34.28
C TRP A 106 32.80 -14.50 34.48
N ALA A 107 31.66 -14.75 33.82
CA ALA A 107 30.41 -14.04 34.04
C ALA A 107 29.86 -14.29 35.45
N LEU A 108 29.91 -15.53 35.95
CA LEU A 108 29.51 -15.85 37.33
C LEU A 108 30.44 -15.17 38.34
N VAL A 109 31.76 -15.24 38.12
CA VAL A 109 32.74 -14.60 39.00
C VAL A 109 32.56 -13.08 39.03
N THR A 110 32.40 -12.45 37.87
CA THR A 110 32.17 -10.99 37.77
C THR A 110 30.82 -10.59 38.36
N TRP A 111 29.78 -11.40 38.24
CA TRP A 111 28.49 -11.18 38.90
C TRP A 111 28.62 -11.26 40.43
N MET A 112 29.30 -12.28 40.95
CA MET A 112 29.58 -12.41 42.38
C MET A 112 30.43 -11.24 42.89
N ALA A 113 31.46 -10.85 42.13
CA ALA A 113 32.29 -9.69 42.45
C ALA A 113 31.47 -8.38 42.43
N TRP A 114 30.60 -8.20 41.44
CA TRP A 114 29.74 -7.02 41.33
C TRP A 114 28.77 -6.92 42.51
N THR A 115 28.08 -8.01 42.83
CA THR A 115 27.15 -8.04 43.98
C THR A 115 27.89 -7.82 45.30
N TRP A 116 29.10 -8.35 45.45
CA TRP A 116 29.98 -8.06 46.58
C TRP A 116 30.39 -6.59 46.66
N ILE A 117 30.80 -5.97 45.54
CA ILE A 117 31.13 -4.54 45.48
C ILE A 117 29.92 -3.70 45.86
N GLN A 118 28.75 -4.02 45.31
CA GLN A 118 27.50 -3.30 45.60
C GLN A 118 27.12 -3.43 47.08
N ARG A 119 27.26 -4.63 47.64
CA ARG A 119 27.06 -4.87 49.07
C ARG A 119 28.03 -4.04 49.92
N SER A 120 29.33 -4.08 49.61
CA SER A 120 30.35 -3.32 50.35
C SER A 120 30.12 -1.81 50.26
N LYS A 121 29.71 -1.30 49.08
CA LYS A 121 29.31 0.10 48.92
C LYS A 121 28.10 0.44 49.80
N ARG A 122 27.10 -0.44 49.89
CA ARG A 122 25.90 -0.22 50.73
C ARG A 122 26.23 -0.20 52.21
N GLU A 123 27.06 -1.14 52.66
CA GLU A 123 27.53 -1.22 54.05
C GLU A 123 28.31 0.03 54.44
N ARG A 124 29.20 0.53 53.55
CA ARG A 124 29.95 1.79 53.77
C ARG A 124 29.06 3.04 53.75
N LEU A 125 28.01 3.05 52.93
CA LEU A 125 27.04 4.15 52.87
C LEU A 125 25.90 4.04 53.91
N GLY A 126 25.89 3.01 54.76
CA GLY A 126 24.83 2.77 55.75
C GLY A 126 23.43 2.58 55.16
N LYS A 127 23.32 2.22 53.87
CA LYS A 127 22.03 2.08 53.19
C LYS A 127 21.40 0.72 53.52
N PRO A 128 20.15 0.66 54.02
CA PRO A 128 19.47 -0.61 54.28
C PRO A 128 19.32 -1.41 52.98
N MET A 129 19.19 -2.73 53.11
CA MET A 129 18.95 -3.62 51.97
C MET A 129 17.70 -3.14 51.22
N PRO A 130 17.74 -3.01 49.88
CA PRO A 130 16.56 -2.59 49.13
C PRO A 130 15.45 -3.62 49.39
N ALA A 131 14.37 -3.16 50.02
CA ALA A 131 13.14 -3.94 50.07
C ALA A 131 12.73 -4.27 48.63
N PRO A 132 12.14 -5.45 48.37
CA PRO A 132 11.57 -5.73 47.06
C PRO A 132 10.63 -4.57 46.73
N SER A 133 10.94 -3.85 45.65
CA SER A 133 10.18 -2.69 45.22
C SER A 133 8.72 -3.12 45.11
N ALA A 134 7.88 -2.61 46.00
CA ALA A 134 6.45 -2.86 45.96
C ALA A 134 5.95 -2.32 44.62
N THR A 135 5.55 -3.23 43.73
CA THR A 135 5.11 -2.89 42.38
C THR A 135 3.95 -1.92 42.47
N SER A 136 4.19 -0.68 42.05
CA SER A 136 3.19 0.37 42.06
C SER A 136 2.08 0.01 41.07
N SER A 137 0.84 0.42 41.36
CA SER A 137 -0.27 0.28 40.42
C SER A 137 0.04 0.95 39.07
N ALA A 138 0.82 2.03 39.07
CA ALA A 138 1.28 2.69 37.86
C ALA A 138 2.25 1.82 37.02
N ASP A 139 3.15 1.08 37.67
CA ASP A 139 4.08 0.17 36.98
C ASP A 139 3.34 -1.01 36.36
N LEU A 140 2.30 -1.50 37.04
CA LEU A 140 1.45 -2.57 36.51
C LEU A 140 0.67 -2.11 35.28
N ASN A 141 0.07 -0.93 35.33
CA ASN A 141 -0.65 -0.34 34.20
C ASN A 141 0.28 -0.13 32.99
N ARG A 142 1.54 0.26 33.24
CA ARG A 142 2.56 0.36 32.19
C ARG A 142 2.91 -1.01 31.61
N ALA A 143 3.11 -2.02 32.45
CA ALA A 143 3.39 -3.38 31.99
C ALA A 143 2.25 -3.94 31.14
N LEU A 144 1.00 -3.64 31.48
CA LEU A 144 -0.17 -4.02 30.68
C LEU A 144 -0.16 -3.35 29.30
N ALA A 145 0.09 -2.03 29.24
CA ALA A 145 0.17 -1.32 27.96
C ALA A 145 1.32 -1.85 27.08
N GLU A 146 2.48 -2.15 27.67
CA GLU A 146 3.61 -2.75 26.94
C GLU A 146 3.30 -4.18 26.48
N LEU A 147 2.54 -4.95 27.27
CA LEU A 147 2.09 -6.29 26.92
C LEU A 147 1.12 -6.29 25.73
N GLU A 148 0.18 -5.34 25.65
CA GLU A 148 -0.72 -5.19 24.51
C GLU A 148 0.06 -5.04 23.19
N VAL A 149 1.09 -4.19 23.20
CA VAL A 149 1.96 -4.01 22.03
C VAL A 149 2.71 -5.31 21.69
N ILE A 150 3.22 -6.04 22.69
CA ILE A 150 3.89 -7.33 22.46
C ILE A 150 2.92 -8.34 21.84
N VAL A 151 1.69 -8.43 22.37
CA VAL A 151 0.66 -9.36 21.89
C VAL A 151 0.29 -9.07 20.44
N ASP A 152 0.18 -7.80 20.05
CA ASP A 152 -0.09 -7.42 18.65
C ASP A 152 1.03 -7.90 17.71
N HIS A 153 2.29 -7.71 18.09
CA HIS A 153 3.44 -8.16 17.29
C HIS A 153 3.50 -9.68 17.19
N VAL A 154 3.27 -10.39 18.31
CA VAL A 154 3.21 -11.85 18.34
C VAL A 154 2.04 -12.35 17.50
N GLY A 155 0.89 -11.66 17.52
CA GLY A 155 -0.28 -12.01 16.72
C GLY A 155 -0.05 -11.88 15.22
N VAL A 156 0.62 -10.81 14.78
CA VAL A 156 1.02 -10.65 13.37
C VAL A 156 2.01 -11.75 12.96
N PHE A 157 3.01 -12.02 13.80
CA PHE A 157 3.97 -13.09 13.55
C PHE A 157 3.29 -14.47 13.49
N HIS A 158 2.38 -14.75 14.42
CA HIS A 158 1.63 -16.01 14.46
C HIS A 158 0.77 -16.19 13.21
N ARG A 159 0.06 -15.15 12.76
CA ARG A 159 -0.71 -15.20 11.50
C ARG A 159 0.18 -15.46 10.29
N ALA A 160 1.34 -14.81 10.22
CA ALA A 160 2.31 -15.04 9.14
C ALA A 160 2.87 -16.47 9.17
N LEU A 161 3.20 -16.98 10.36
CA LEU A 161 3.67 -18.35 10.56
C LEU A 161 2.57 -19.37 10.25
N ALA A 162 1.34 -19.14 10.67
CA ALA A 162 0.20 -19.99 10.37
C ALA A 162 -0.08 -20.04 8.86
N ALA A 163 0.01 -18.91 8.15
CA ALA A 163 -0.10 -18.87 6.69
C ALA A 163 1.03 -19.66 5.99
N LEU A 164 2.25 -19.61 6.54
CA LEU A 164 3.38 -20.40 6.04
C LEU A 164 3.16 -21.90 6.29
N LEU A 165 2.73 -22.27 7.49
CA LEU A 165 2.48 -23.66 7.88
C LEU A 165 1.30 -24.26 7.11
N ALA A 166 0.24 -23.48 6.84
CA ALA A 166 -0.88 -23.91 6.02
C ALA A 166 -0.45 -24.25 4.58
N ARG A 167 0.52 -23.51 4.01
CA ARG A 167 1.11 -23.84 2.69
C ARG A 167 2.00 -25.09 2.72
N LEU A 168 2.49 -25.47 3.91
CA LEU A 168 3.25 -26.70 4.12
C LEU A 168 2.36 -27.90 4.41
N ASP A 169 1.06 -27.68 4.61
CA ASP A 169 0.10 -28.76 4.81
C ASP A 169 -0.12 -29.52 3.50
N TRP A 170 -0.43 -30.81 3.60
CA TRP A 170 -0.67 -31.68 2.43
C TRP A 170 -2.10 -31.50 1.86
N SER A 171 -2.78 -30.41 2.20
CA SER A 171 -4.14 -30.11 1.73
C SER A 171 -4.20 -30.02 0.20
N ASP A 172 -3.16 -29.46 -0.42
CA ASP A 172 -3.00 -29.39 -1.87
C ASP A 172 -1.71 -30.11 -2.31
N PRO A 173 -1.79 -31.39 -2.72
CA PRO A 173 -0.60 -32.18 -3.00
C PRO A 173 0.28 -31.57 -4.10
N ALA A 174 -0.31 -30.87 -5.07
CA ALA A 174 0.42 -30.20 -6.13
C ALA A 174 1.32 -29.05 -5.61
N GLU A 175 0.82 -28.25 -4.67
CA GLU A 175 1.59 -27.14 -4.08
C GLU A 175 2.68 -27.67 -3.15
N THR A 176 2.35 -28.65 -2.30
CA THR A 176 3.31 -29.27 -1.39
C THR A 176 4.44 -29.97 -2.15
N HIS A 177 4.14 -30.66 -3.25
CA HIS A 177 5.17 -31.27 -4.11
C HIS A 177 6.09 -30.22 -4.77
N LEU A 178 5.55 -29.06 -5.19
CA LEU A 178 6.37 -27.97 -5.71
C LEU A 178 7.30 -27.43 -4.61
N ILE A 179 6.77 -27.15 -3.42
CA ILE A 179 7.54 -26.64 -2.28
C ILE A 179 8.63 -27.64 -1.88
N LEU A 180 8.31 -28.94 -1.83
CA LEU A 180 9.26 -30.00 -1.52
C LEU A 180 10.38 -30.08 -2.57
N ASN A 181 10.03 -30.04 -3.85
CA ASN A 181 11.02 -30.06 -4.93
C ASN A 181 11.92 -28.82 -4.88
N VAL A 182 11.34 -27.63 -4.70
CA VAL A 182 12.10 -26.39 -4.52
C VAL A 182 13.02 -26.48 -3.31
N ALA A 183 12.56 -27.01 -2.18
CA ALA A 183 13.38 -27.21 -0.99
C ALA A 183 14.55 -28.19 -1.25
N LEU A 184 14.31 -29.31 -1.92
CA LEU A 184 15.35 -30.28 -2.25
C LEU A 184 16.39 -29.71 -3.24
N TYR A 185 15.95 -28.97 -4.25
CA TYR A 185 16.85 -28.36 -5.23
C TYR A 185 17.63 -27.17 -4.64
N THR A 186 17.04 -26.40 -3.73
CA THR A 186 17.73 -25.31 -3.02
C THR A 186 18.66 -25.81 -1.92
N TYR A 187 18.45 -27.03 -1.42
CA TYR A 187 19.31 -27.66 -0.41
C TYR A 187 20.74 -27.92 -0.90
N LEU A 188 20.93 -28.32 -2.17
CA LEU A 188 22.26 -28.54 -2.75
C LEU A 188 23.12 -27.24 -2.80
N PRO A 189 22.62 -26.12 -3.35
CA PRO A 189 23.28 -24.81 -3.23
C PRO A 189 23.47 -24.35 -1.79
N TRP A 190 22.52 -24.64 -0.90
CA TRP A 190 22.65 -24.30 0.53
C TRP A 190 23.81 -25.05 1.19
N LEU A 191 23.97 -26.36 0.91
CA LEU A 191 25.10 -27.14 1.38
C LEU A 191 26.43 -26.59 0.85
N LEU A 192 26.49 -26.27 -0.45
CA LEU A 192 27.67 -25.64 -1.06
C LEU A 192 28.00 -24.29 -0.39
N LEU A 193 26.98 -23.47 -0.13
CA LEU A 193 27.14 -22.20 0.57
C LEU A 193 27.67 -22.41 1.99
N SER A 194 27.13 -23.40 2.72
CA SER A 194 27.56 -23.72 4.09
C SER A 194 28.96 -24.31 4.17
N TYR A 195 29.45 -24.92 3.07
CA TYR A 195 30.82 -25.39 2.94
C TYR A 195 31.80 -24.23 2.67
N LEU A 196 31.40 -23.30 1.79
CA LEU A 196 32.21 -22.14 1.41
C LEU A 196 32.25 -21.05 2.51
N VAL A 197 31.14 -20.88 3.25
CA VAL A 197 30.96 -19.82 4.23
C VAL A 197 30.76 -20.44 5.62
N PRO A 198 31.63 -20.12 6.61
CA PRO A 198 31.45 -20.60 7.97
C PRO A 198 30.07 -20.23 8.52
N LEU A 199 29.43 -21.17 9.22
CA LEU A 199 28.10 -20.98 9.82
C LEU A 199 27.99 -19.72 10.70
N ARG A 200 29.11 -19.29 11.30
CA ARG A 200 29.24 -18.04 12.06
C ARG A 200 28.87 -16.80 11.24
N CYS A 201 29.37 -16.73 10.00
CA CYS A 201 29.10 -15.63 9.09
C CYS A 201 27.66 -15.68 8.58
N MET A 202 27.10 -16.88 8.37
CA MET A 202 25.70 -17.04 7.98
C MET A 202 24.75 -16.55 9.08
N ILE A 203 24.97 -16.95 10.33
CA ILE A 203 24.16 -16.47 11.48
C ILE A 203 24.32 -14.96 11.65
N LEU A 204 25.56 -14.45 11.55
CA LEU A 204 25.82 -13.01 11.63
C LEU A 204 25.03 -12.25 10.58
N ALA A 205 25.08 -12.68 9.32
CA ALA A 205 24.36 -12.06 8.21
C ALA A 205 22.84 -12.15 8.40
N ALA A 206 22.32 -13.32 8.75
CA ALA A 206 20.88 -13.54 8.97
C ALA A 206 20.32 -12.67 10.09
N GLY A 207 21.00 -12.63 11.25
CA GLY A 207 20.57 -11.77 12.36
C GLY A 207 20.73 -10.29 12.07
N SER A 208 21.77 -9.90 11.32
CA SER A 208 21.93 -8.51 10.88
C SER A 208 20.81 -8.08 9.95
N LEU A 209 20.43 -8.95 8.99
CA LEU A 209 19.30 -8.72 8.10
C LEU A 209 17.99 -8.61 8.88
N LEU A 210 17.75 -9.46 9.88
CA LEU A 210 16.55 -9.42 10.71
C LEU A 210 16.45 -8.11 11.51
N ILE A 211 17.53 -7.69 12.17
CA ILE A 211 17.58 -6.45 12.94
C ILE A 211 17.44 -5.23 12.03
N CYS A 212 18.09 -5.24 10.86
CA CYS A 212 17.99 -4.14 9.91
C CYS A 212 16.69 -4.15 9.09
N TRP A 213 15.92 -5.24 9.07
CA TRP A 213 14.77 -5.42 8.18
C TRP A 213 13.72 -4.31 8.31
N SER A 214 13.48 -3.90 9.54
CA SER A 214 12.50 -2.88 9.92
C SER A 214 13.05 -1.45 9.84
N SER A 215 14.38 -1.30 9.67
CA SER A 215 15.10 -0.02 9.68
C SER A 215 14.58 0.92 8.59
N PRO A 216 14.51 2.25 8.85
CA PRO A 216 14.10 3.23 7.84
C PRO A 216 14.90 3.13 6.53
N TRP A 217 16.21 2.91 6.62
CA TRP A 217 17.10 2.77 5.46
C TRP A 217 16.78 1.51 4.65
N MET A 218 16.51 0.40 5.33
CA MET A 218 16.14 -0.86 4.68
C MET A 218 14.77 -0.76 3.99
N ARG A 219 13.82 0.02 4.52
CA ARG A 219 12.54 0.29 3.84
C ARG A 219 12.78 1.02 2.51
N VAL A 220 13.63 2.05 2.51
CA VAL A 220 14.01 2.78 1.29
C VAL A 220 14.70 1.85 0.29
N ILE A 221 15.65 1.03 0.75
CA ILE A 221 16.34 0.05 -0.11
C ILE A 221 15.35 -0.94 -0.72
N ARG A 222 14.42 -1.49 0.07
CA ARG A 222 13.39 -2.41 -0.46
C ARG A 222 12.47 -1.73 -1.48
N LEU A 223 12.07 -0.48 -1.23
CA LEU A 223 11.27 0.29 -2.18
C LEU A 223 12.06 0.60 -3.46
N ALA A 224 13.35 0.92 -3.35
CA ALA A 224 14.23 1.15 -4.50
C ALA A 224 14.40 -0.12 -5.33
N ILE A 225 14.62 -1.28 -4.68
CA ILE A 225 14.71 -2.58 -5.34
C ILE A 225 13.39 -2.90 -6.04
N ALA A 226 12.25 -2.72 -5.37
CA ALA A 226 10.92 -3.00 -5.92
C ALA A 226 10.56 -2.10 -7.11
N ARG A 227 11.04 -0.85 -7.13
CA ARG A 227 10.81 0.09 -8.24
C ARG A 227 11.75 -0.15 -9.42
N SER A 228 12.91 -0.79 -9.20
CA SER A 228 13.89 -1.01 -10.25
C SER A 228 13.46 -2.13 -11.22
N PRO A 229 13.44 -1.89 -12.54
CA PRO A 229 13.02 -2.90 -13.53
C PRO A 229 14.04 -4.05 -13.65
N VAL A 230 15.32 -3.75 -13.43
CA VAL A 230 16.41 -4.74 -13.48
C VAL A 230 16.27 -5.78 -12.38
N MET A 231 15.98 -5.37 -11.13
CA MET A 231 15.83 -6.33 -10.03
C MET A 231 14.56 -7.16 -10.15
N ARG A 232 13.48 -6.58 -10.68
CA ARG A 232 12.27 -7.35 -10.99
C ARG A 232 12.54 -8.42 -12.04
N TYR A 233 13.24 -8.07 -13.11
CA TYR A 233 13.64 -9.02 -14.15
C TYR A 233 14.55 -10.13 -13.60
N LEU A 234 15.58 -9.79 -12.83
CA LEU A 234 16.45 -10.78 -12.18
C LEU A 234 15.67 -11.67 -11.20
N GLY A 235 14.73 -11.09 -10.45
CA GLY A 235 13.84 -11.84 -9.56
C GLY A 235 12.94 -12.82 -10.32
N GLU A 236 12.35 -12.39 -11.43
CA GLU A 236 11.52 -13.24 -12.29
C GLU A 236 12.33 -14.36 -12.95
N ILE A 237 13.56 -14.10 -13.38
CA ILE A 237 14.45 -15.14 -13.93
C ILE A 237 14.84 -16.15 -12.85
N THR A 238 15.25 -15.68 -11.67
CA THR A 238 15.73 -16.58 -10.60
C THR A 238 14.59 -17.41 -10.04
N LEU A 239 13.43 -16.79 -9.77
CA LEU A 239 12.22 -17.48 -9.35
C LEU A 239 11.73 -18.44 -10.44
N GLY A 240 11.71 -18.00 -11.70
CA GLY A 240 11.35 -18.83 -12.85
C GLY A 240 12.28 -20.02 -13.04
N ALA A 241 13.59 -19.84 -12.85
CA ALA A 241 14.57 -20.92 -12.89
C ALA A 241 14.29 -21.93 -11.76
N ILE A 242 14.15 -21.48 -10.52
CA ILE A 242 13.86 -22.32 -9.36
C ILE A 242 12.55 -23.12 -9.56
N ILE A 243 11.50 -22.46 -10.03
CA ILE A 243 10.21 -23.11 -10.31
C ILE A 243 10.33 -24.06 -11.50
N SER A 244 11.06 -23.72 -12.57
CA SER A 244 11.22 -24.59 -13.75
C SER A 244 12.02 -25.86 -13.48
N LEU A 245 12.95 -25.82 -12.50
CA LEU A 245 13.68 -26.98 -12.01
C LEU A 245 12.80 -27.83 -11.07
N GLY A 246 11.93 -27.20 -10.27
CA GLY A 246 11.07 -27.87 -9.29
C GLY A 246 9.72 -28.39 -9.80
N ALA A 247 9.17 -27.82 -10.89
CA ALA A 247 7.81 -28.08 -11.34
C ALA A 247 7.72 -29.20 -12.41
N PRO A 248 6.61 -29.96 -12.45
CA PRO A 248 6.37 -30.94 -13.51
C PRO A 248 6.35 -30.27 -14.89
N ARG A 249 6.69 -31.04 -15.95
CA ARG A 249 6.93 -30.55 -17.32
C ARG A 249 5.84 -29.61 -17.87
N THR A 250 4.60 -29.73 -17.40
CA THR A 250 3.44 -28.91 -17.78
C THR A 250 3.49 -27.45 -17.30
N TRP A 251 4.26 -27.14 -16.24
CA TRP A 251 4.36 -25.79 -15.66
C TRP A 251 5.51 -24.96 -16.24
N ARG A 252 6.35 -25.56 -17.11
CA ARG A 252 7.46 -24.86 -17.78
C ARG A 252 7.02 -23.93 -18.92
N ALA A 253 5.72 -23.85 -19.19
CA ALA A 253 5.14 -23.07 -20.29
C ALA A 253 4.69 -21.66 -19.89
N LEU A 254 5.15 -21.12 -18.76
CA LEU A 254 4.96 -19.69 -18.46
C LEU A 254 5.76 -18.84 -19.46
N PRO A 255 5.14 -17.89 -20.18
CA PRO A 255 5.81 -17.08 -21.17
C PRO A 255 6.84 -16.18 -20.46
N THR A 256 8.10 -16.57 -20.52
CA THR A 256 9.20 -15.71 -20.08
C THR A 256 9.21 -14.50 -21.02
N ARG A 257 8.84 -13.32 -20.51
CA ARG A 257 9.06 -12.05 -21.23
C ARG A 257 10.57 -11.92 -21.43
N GLN A 258 11.05 -12.28 -22.62
CA GLN A 258 12.46 -12.18 -22.96
C GLN A 258 12.83 -10.69 -23.05
N PHE A 259 13.54 -10.20 -22.06
CA PHE A 259 14.13 -8.87 -22.11
C PHE A 259 15.31 -8.92 -23.07
N SER A 260 15.08 -8.49 -24.31
CA SER A 260 16.15 -8.42 -25.31
C SER A 260 17.11 -7.30 -24.93
N VAL A 261 18.30 -7.67 -24.46
CA VAL A 261 19.42 -6.74 -24.22
C VAL A 261 19.75 -5.99 -25.52
N ARG A 262 19.57 -6.62 -26.68
CA ARG A 262 19.68 -5.95 -27.99
C ARG A 262 18.63 -4.87 -28.18
N ALA A 263 17.37 -5.10 -27.78
CA ALA A 263 16.32 -4.09 -27.85
C ALA A 263 16.54 -2.94 -26.86
N PHE A 264 17.09 -3.22 -25.67
CA PHE A 264 17.44 -2.18 -24.69
C PHE A 264 18.66 -1.35 -25.16
N ILE A 265 19.72 -2.01 -25.67
CA ILE A 265 20.88 -1.33 -26.25
C ILE A 265 20.50 -0.57 -27.51
N GLN A 266 19.59 -1.09 -28.35
CA GLN A 266 19.07 -0.38 -29.51
C GLN A 266 18.30 0.87 -29.09
N ARG A 267 17.43 0.79 -28.08
CA ARG A 267 16.72 1.96 -27.53
C ARG A 267 17.66 2.99 -26.91
N ALA A 268 18.65 2.55 -26.13
CA ALA A 268 19.67 3.44 -25.58
C ALA A 268 20.57 4.07 -26.66
N ARG A 269 20.86 3.33 -27.75
CA ARG A 269 21.65 3.82 -28.89
C ARG A 269 20.85 4.74 -29.82
N GLU A 270 19.54 4.53 -29.93
CA GLU A 270 18.60 5.43 -30.59
C GLU A 270 18.41 6.72 -29.79
N GLU A 271 18.37 6.64 -28.46
CA GLU A 271 18.39 7.82 -27.58
C GLU A 271 19.73 8.59 -27.69
N GLN A 272 20.88 7.90 -27.72
CA GLN A 272 22.16 8.55 -27.97
C GLN A 272 22.28 9.15 -29.37
N ARG A 273 21.72 8.50 -30.40
CA ARG A 273 21.66 9.05 -31.77
C ARG A 273 20.71 10.25 -31.85
N ARG A 274 19.64 10.28 -31.07
CA ARG A 274 18.76 11.44 -30.93
C ARG A 274 19.44 12.60 -30.21
N MET A 275 20.24 12.32 -29.18
CA MET A 275 21.03 13.35 -28.49
C MET A 275 22.23 13.86 -29.31
N MET A 276 22.79 13.06 -30.23
CA MET A 276 23.91 13.45 -31.10
C MET A 276 23.49 13.82 -32.54
N GLY A 277 22.21 13.78 -32.86
CA GLY A 277 21.66 13.96 -34.22
C GLY A 277 21.34 15.40 -34.61
N GLY A 278 21.88 16.39 -33.90
CA GLY A 278 21.79 17.80 -34.28
C GLY A 278 22.96 18.20 -35.18
N GLY A 279 22.88 17.93 -36.48
CA GLY A 279 23.77 18.52 -37.48
C GLY A 279 24.43 17.51 -38.43
N GLY A 280 23.91 17.42 -39.65
CA GLY A 280 24.54 16.65 -40.73
C GLY A 280 23.60 16.43 -41.91
N GLY A 281 23.50 17.45 -42.78
CA GLY A 281 22.71 17.40 -43.99
C GLY A 281 23.27 16.44 -45.06
N ARG A 282 22.33 15.92 -45.87
CA ARG A 282 22.44 15.49 -47.29
C ARG A 282 23.79 14.89 -47.76
N ARG A 283 23.76 13.60 -48.12
CA ARG A 283 24.19 13.13 -49.46
C ARG A 283 23.72 11.69 -49.72
N SER A 284 22.65 11.52 -50.49
CA SER A 284 22.34 10.26 -51.16
C SER A 284 23.33 10.09 -52.32
N THR A 285 24.20 9.09 -52.20
CA THR A 285 25.13 8.71 -53.27
C THR A 285 24.49 7.56 -54.04
N TRP A 286 24.10 7.85 -55.28
CA TRP A 286 23.63 6.88 -56.26
C TRP A 286 24.79 5.96 -56.65
N GLY A 287 24.63 4.66 -56.37
CA GLY A 287 25.51 3.59 -56.84
C GLY A 287 24.67 2.55 -57.58
N PHE A 288 24.83 2.54 -58.90
CA PHE A 288 24.31 1.56 -59.85
C PHE A 288 25.15 0.27 -59.78
N GLN A 289 24.54 -0.91 -59.62
CA GLN A 289 24.36 -1.92 -60.69
C GLN A 289 23.87 -3.30 -60.17
N THR A 290 22.82 -3.81 -60.85
CA THR A 290 22.46 -5.21 -61.21
C THR A 290 22.28 -6.33 -60.18
N GLY A 291 21.13 -7.02 -60.33
CA GLY A 291 21.02 -8.45 -60.03
C GLY A 291 19.60 -8.94 -59.74
N ASP A 292 18.80 -9.11 -60.78
CA ASP A 292 17.71 -10.10 -61.00
C ASP A 292 16.77 -10.56 -59.86
N GLY A 293 15.45 -10.51 -60.16
CA GLY A 293 14.50 -11.46 -59.58
C GLY A 293 13.08 -10.94 -59.35
N LYS A 294 12.24 -11.02 -60.39
CA LYS A 294 10.76 -11.19 -60.40
C LYS A 294 9.98 -10.98 -59.08
N GLN A 295 8.99 -10.07 -59.09
CA GLN A 295 7.57 -10.46 -59.19
C GLN A 295 6.62 -9.25 -59.29
N GLU A 296 5.74 -9.39 -60.27
CA GLU A 296 4.42 -8.78 -60.56
C GLU A 296 3.84 -7.69 -59.65
N GLU A 297 3.55 -6.57 -60.30
CA GLU A 297 2.58 -5.55 -59.90
C GLU A 297 1.14 -6.07 -60.03
N ALA A 298 0.27 -5.73 -59.06
CA ALA A 298 -1.09 -5.29 -59.33
C ALA A 298 -1.73 -4.59 -58.12
N ASN A 299 -1.94 -3.28 -58.28
CA ASN A 299 -3.09 -2.48 -57.82
C ASN A 299 -3.34 -2.29 -56.31
N LYS A 300 -2.83 -1.18 -55.76
CA LYS A 300 -3.62 -0.30 -54.87
C LYS A 300 -3.38 1.17 -55.21
N SER A 301 -4.42 1.77 -55.79
CA SER A 301 -4.58 3.18 -56.07
C SER A 301 -4.77 4.01 -54.79
N ALA A 302 -4.16 5.20 -54.80
CA ALA A 302 -4.50 6.40 -54.02
C ALA A 302 -4.44 6.31 -52.48
N THR A 303 -3.24 6.44 -51.92
CA THR A 303 -3.03 6.88 -50.53
C THR A 303 -3.14 8.40 -50.46
N THR A 304 -4.33 8.91 -50.13
CA THR A 304 -4.42 10.18 -49.40
C THR A 304 -3.61 10.00 -48.12
N THR A 305 -2.63 10.86 -47.87
CA THR A 305 -1.85 10.86 -46.62
C THR A 305 -2.77 11.22 -45.46
N VAL A 306 -3.41 10.19 -44.89
CA VAL A 306 -4.15 10.30 -43.64
C VAL A 306 -3.12 10.51 -42.52
N PRO A 307 -3.28 11.52 -41.64
CA PRO A 307 -2.44 11.63 -40.44
C PRO A 307 -2.49 10.30 -39.68
N LYS A 308 -1.35 9.84 -39.19
CA LYS A 308 -1.24 8.53 -38.54
C LYS A 308 -1.88 8.60 -37.14
N VAL A 309 -3.21 8.52 -37.09
CA VAL A 309 -3.97 8.53 -35.84
C VAL A 309 -3.76 7.21 -35.13
N LYS A 310 -3.25 7.27 -33.90
CA LYS A 310 -3.16 6.10 -33.02
C LYS A 310 -4.32 6.13 -32.05
N GLU A 311 -5.27 5.23 -32.25
CA GLU A 311 -6.43 5.06 -31.38
C GLU A 311 -6.17 3.89 -30.41
N THR A 312 -6.32 4.15 -29.12
CA THR A 312 -6.24 3.13 -28.06
C THR A 312 -7.52 3.14 -27.25
N ASP A 313 -8.06 1.95 -27.04
CA ASP A 313 -9.30 1.73 -26.31
C ASP A 313 -8.98 1.03 -24.98
N LEU A 314 -9.31 1.70 -23.87
CA LEU A 314 -9.03 1.23 -22.51
C LEU A 314 -10.34 1.09 -21.73
N ILE A 315 -10.50 -0.01 -21.00
CA ILE A 315 -11.68 -0.23 -20.14
C ILE A 315 -11.26 -0.08 -18.67
N PHE A 316 -11.90 0.86 -17.96
CA PHE A 316 -11.69 1.11 -16.54
C PHE A 316 -12.91 0.65 -15.74
N ARG A 317 -12.67 0.04 -14.59
CA ARG A 317 -13.71 -0.36 -13.64
C ARG A 317 -13.75 0.64 -12.50
N PHE A 318 -14.86 1.36 -12.37
CA PHE A 318 -15.12 2.20 -11.20
C PHE A 318 -15.76 1.37 -10.09
N VAL A 319 -15.26 1.55 -8.87
CA VAL A 319 -15.73 0.87 -7.67
C VAL A 319 -16.10 1.94 -6.64
N MET A 320 -17.28 1.78 -6.04
CA MET A 320 -17.84 2.68 -5.05
C MET A 320 -18.46 1.87 -3.93
N TYR A 321 -18.41 2.41 -2.71
CA TYR A 321 -19.02 1.84 -1.52
C TYR A 321 -20.12 2.76 -1.01
N GLU A 322 -21.28 2.16 -0.77
CA GLU A 322 -22.37 2.76 -0.02
C GLU A 322 -22.26 2.31 1.43
N ASN A 323 -22.23 3.24 2.35
CA ASN A 323 -21.91 3.03 3.76
C ASN A 323 -23.10 3.43 4.63
N GLN A 324 -23.46 2.60 5.60
CA GLN A 324 -24.57 2.85 6.52
C GLN A 324 -24.22 2.45 7.96
N ARG A 325 -24.89 3.10 8.90
CA ARG A 325 -24.74 2.85 10.34
C ARG A 325 -26.08 2.44 10.93
N TRP A 326 -26.05 1.46 11.83
CA TRP A 326 -27.22 1.05 12.59
C TRP A 326 -27.45 1.99 13.79
N TRP A 327 -28.67 2.49 13.91
CA TRP A 327 -29.11 3.34 15.00
C TRP A 327 -30.29 2.71 15.74
N LEU A 328 -30.23 2.74 17.07
CA LEU A 328 -31.32 2.27 17.91
C LEU A 328 -32.59 3.07 17.61
N GLY A 329 -33.60 2.40 17.04
CA GLY A 329 -34.90 2.99 16.68
C GLY A 329 -35.00 3.60 15.27
N LEU A 330 -33.88 3.76 14.55
CA LEU A 330 -33.86 4.29 13.16
C LEU A 330 -33.33 3.28 12.14
N ASP A 331 -32.92 2.09 12.60
CA ASP A 331 -32.33 1.02 11.78
C ASP A 331 -31.07 1.50 11.02
N TRP A 332 -30.76 0.91 9.87
CA TRP A 332 -29.65 1.31 9.01
C TRP A 332 -29.91 2.64 8.31
N THR A 333 -29.07 3.64 8.58
CA THR A 333 -29.18 4.97 7.96
C THR A 333 -27.86 5.45 7.37
N ASN A 334 -27.94 6.50 6.53
CA ASN A 334 -26.79 7.21 5.97
C ASN A 334 -26.20 8.23 6.96
N ASN A 335 -26.68 8.29 8.20
CA ASN A 335 -26.15 9.19 9.22
C ASN A 335 -24.98 8.49 9.93
N LEU A 336 -23.77 8.71 9.44
CA LEU A 336 -22.55 8.16 10.04
C LEU A 336 -22.00 9.12 11.11
N LEU A 337 -21.14 8.63 12.00
CA LEU A 337 -20.49 9.51 12.98
C LEU A 337 -19.52 10.49 12.28
N PRO A 338 -19.27 11.68 12.84
CA PRO A 338 -18.34 12.66 12.23
C PRO A 338 -16.91 12.16 12.06
N SER A 339 -16.47 11.20 12.89
CA SER A 339 -15.15 10.56 12.79
C SER A 339 -15.14 9.33 11.88
N GLU A 340 -16.26 8.97 11.27
CA GLU A 340 -16.39 7.87 10.33
C GLU A 340 -16.30 8.36 8.88
N ARG A 341 -16.21 7.39 7.98
CA ARG A 341 -16.33 7.61 6.54
C ARG A 341 -17.67 8.24 6.17
N LEU A 342 -17.76 8.85 4.99
CA LEU A 342 -19.00 9.40 4.45
C LEU A 342 -19.92 8.30 3.87
N PRO A 343 -21.21 8.61 3.61
CA PRO A 343 -22.17 7.63 3.10
C PRO A 343 -21.78 7.01 1.76
N TRP A 344 -21.01 7.73 0.95
CA TRP A 344 -20.49 7.27 -0.33
C TRP A 344 -18.98 7.47 -0.35
N THR A 345 -18.25 6.40 -0.61
CA THR A 345 -16.78 6.44 -0.70
C THR A 345 -16.27 5.61 -1.86
N ASP A 346 -15.04 5.89 -2.30
CA ASP A 346 -14.32 5.04 -3.24
C ASP A 346 -13.65 3.84 -2.56
N GLU A 347 -12.79 3.14 -3.30
CA GLU A 347 -11.99 2.00 -2.82
C GLU A 347 -10.91 2.38 -1.79
N TYR A 348 -10.49 3.63 -1.76
CA TYR A 348 -9.48 4.17 -0.83
C TYR A 348 -10.11 4.78 0.43
N GLY A 349 -11.45 4.89 0.48
CA GLY A 349 -12.19 5.50 1.57
C GLY A 349 -12.33 7.02 1.44
N GLU A 350 -12.01 7.58 0.27
CA GLU A 350 -12.22 8.98 -0.05
C GLU A 350 -13.69 9.24 -0.40
N PRO A 351 -14.22 10.43 -0.09
CA PRO A 351 -15.62 10.73 -0.34
C PRO A 351 -15.93 10.88 -1.83
N THR A 352 -17.02 10.24 -2.25
CA THR A 352 -17.51 10.33 -3.63
C THR A 352 -18.94 10.82 -3.67
N PRO A 353 -19.40 11.41 -4.79
CA PRO A 353 -20.82 11.62 -5.01
C PRO A 353 -21.56 10.27 -5.04
N SER A 354 -22.88 10.32 -4.82
CA SER A 354 -23.73 9.14 -4.94
C SER A 354 -23.74 8.58 -6.37
N LYS A 355 -24.16 7.32 -6.51
CA LYS A 355 -24.23 6.63 -7.81
C LYS A 355 -24.98 7.37 -8.93
N SER A 356 -26.00 8.15 -8.57
CA SER A 356 -26.81 8.93 -9.52
C SER A 356 -26.14 10.25 -9.94
N ARG A 357 -25.26 10.80 -9.10
CA ARG A 357 -24.56 12.07 -9.33
C ARG A 357 -23.14 11.88 -9.86
N PHE A 358 -22.62 10.66 -9.80
CA PHE A 358 -21.30 10.33 -10.33
C PHE A 358 -21.27 10.46 -11.87
N THR A 359 -20.39 11.33 -12.36
CA THR A 359 -20.21 11.60 -13.80
C THR A 359 -18.76 11.35 -14.20
N LEU A 360 -18.56 10.91 -15.43
CA LEU A 360 -17.21 10.69 -15.97
C LEU A 360 -16.51 12.03 -16.20
N PRO A 361 -15.17 12.06 -16.16
CA PRO A 361 -14.41 13.24 -16.51
C PRO A 361 -14.78 13.76 -17.91
N PRO A 362 -14.82 15.10 -18.10
CA PRO A 362 -15.11 15.68 -19.41
C PRO A 362 -14.00 15.37 -20.42
N LEU A 363 -14.33 15.51 -21.70
CA LEU A 363 -13.38 15.38 -22.81
C LEU A 363 -12.18 16.31 -22.56
N THR A 364 -10.98 15.72 -22.50
CA THR A 364 -9.74 16.46 -22.22
C THR A 364 -8.80 16.37 -23.41
N HIS A 365 -8.26 17.51 -23.84
CA HIS A 365 -7.21 17.60 -24.86
C HIS A 365 -5.90 18.03 -24.21
N THR A 366 -4.86 17.23 -24.38
CA THR A 366 -3.51 17.56 -23.90
C THR A 366 -2.58 17.61 -25.09
N THR A 367 -2.04 18.80 -25.37
CA THR A 367 -1.06 19.01 -26.43
C THR A 367 0.35 18.93 -25.84
N THR A 368 1.18 18.06 -26.40
CA THR A 368 2.57 17.90 -25.99
C THR A 368 3.51 18.12 -27.19
N PRO A 369 4.68 18.74 -27.00
CA PRO A 369 5.64 18.91 -28.08
C PRO A 369 6.17 17.55 -28.54
N HIS A 370 6.29 17.35 -29.86
CA HIS A 370 6.79 16.10 -30.39
C HIS A 370 8.27 15.89 -29.98
N PRO A 371 8.65 14.70 -29.45
CA PRO A 371 9.97 14.48 -28.84
C PRO A 371 11.14 14.45 -29.84
N THR A 372 10.88 14.43 -31.15
CA THR A 372 11.93 14.33 -32.19
C THR A 372 11.87 15.44 -33.24
N ASP A 373 10.73 16.12 -33.41
CA ASP A 373 10.54 17.13 -34.46
C ASP A 373 9.90 18.40 -33.86
N PRO A 374 10.54 19.57 -33.96
CA PRO A 374 10.04 20.81 -33.34
C PRO A 374 8.84 21.45 -34.07
N THR A 375 8.52 20.97 -35.28
CA THR A 375 7.42 21.46 -36.12
C THR A 375 6.12 20.65 -35.96
N LEU A 376 6.13 19.63 -35.10
CA LEU A 376 4.99 18.75 -34.83
C LEU A 376 4.62 18.81 -33.35
N GLN A 377 3.33 18.76 -33.06
CA GLN A 377 2.76 18.62 -31.72
C GLN A 377 1.89 17.36 -31.68
N ILE A 378 1.99 16.61 -30.59
CA ILE A 378 1.12 15.46 -30.35
C ILE A 378 -0.07 15.94 -29.54
N ARG A 379 -1.26 15.94 -30.14
CA ARG A 379 -2.52 16.17 -29.43
C ARG A 379 -3.09 14.84 -28.97
N LYS A 380 -3.22 14.69 -27.66
CA LYS A 380 -3.92 13.56 -27.04
C LYS A 380 -5.32 13.98 -26.68
N THR A 381 -6.31 13.26 -27.20
CA THR A 381 -7.72 13.46 -26.87
C THR A 381 -8.21 12.26 -26.06
N MET A 382 -8.74 12.52 -24.87
CA MET A 382 -9.25 11.50 -23.94
C MET A 382 -10.77 11.62 -23.83
N ALA A 383 -11.50 10.71 -24.44
CA ALA A 383 -12.96 10.68 -24.41
C ALA A 383 -13.47 9.52 -23.53
N TRP A 384 -14.25 9.85 -22.51
CA TRP A 384 -14.85 8.86 -21.61
C TRP A 384 -16.29 8.55 -22.02
N SER A 385 -16.65 7.27 -22.00
CA SER A 385 -18.02 6.80 -22.18
C SER A 385 -18.33 5.64 -21.24
N TRP A 386 -19.57 5.48 -20.81
CA TRP A 386 -19.94 4.32 -20.01
C TRP A 386 -20.00 3.08 -20.90
N ALA A 387 -19.26 2.02 -20.50
CA ALA A 387 -19.36 0.72 -21.18
C ALA A 387 -20.63 0.00 -20.74
N ASP A 388 -21.01 0.16 -19.46
CA ASP A 388 -22.19 -0.46 -18.87
C ASP A 388 -23.36 0.51 -18.69
N PRO A 389 -24.60 0.04 -18.90
CA PRO A 389 -25.80 0.87 -18.88
C PRO A 389 -26.10 1.46 -17.50
N ASP A 390 -25.81 0.73 -16.42
CA ASP A 390 -25.99 1.21 -15.05
C ASP A 390 -24.99 0.52 -14.10
N TRP A 391 -24.91 1.00 -12.86
CA TRP A 391 -24.15 0.38 -11.78
C TRP A 391 -24.74 -1.00 -11.43
N TRP A 392 -23.89 -2.00 -11.23
CA TRP A 392 -24.30 -3.30 -10.70
C TRP A 392 -23.66 -3.60 -9.35
N LEU A 393 -24.31 -4.51 -8.62
CA LEU A 393 -23.87 -4.98 -7.31
C LEU A 393 -22.78 -6.03 -7.47
N ASP A 394 -21.68 -5.85 -6.76
CA ASP A 394 -20.62 -6.85 -6.66
C ASP A 394 -20.93 -7.82 -5.53
N VAL A 395 -21.58 -8.94 -5.87
CA VAL A 395 -21.91 -10.03 -4.94
C VAL A 395 -20.81 -11.08 -4.82
N GLU A 396 -19.63 -10.80 -5.37
CA GLU A 396 -18.48 -11.71 -5.33
C GLU A 396 -17.74 -11.56 -3.99
N GLY A 397 -18.13 -12.35 -2.98
CA GLY A 397 -17.47 -12.33 -1.67
C GLY A 397 -18.34 -12.86 -0.52
N ASP A 398 -17.89 -12.60 0.72
CA ASP A 398 -18.68 -12.84 1.94
C ASP A 398 -19.69 -11.71 2.15
N VAL A 399 -20.68 -11.64 1.27
CA VAL A 399 -21.77 -10.65 1.28
C VAL A 399 -23.12 -11.34 1.51
N ASP A 400 -24.11 -10.58 1.96
CA ASP A 400 -25.48 -11.07 2.05
C ASP A 400 -26.19 -11.17 0.68
N LYS A 401 -27.48 -11.52 0.68
CA LYS A 401 -28.30 -11.63 -0.55
C LYS A 401 -28.50 -10.30 -1.28
N GLU A 402 -28.32 -9.17 -0.59
CA GLU A 402 -28.51 -7.81 -1.10
C GLU A 402 -27.16 -7.11 -1.41
N GLY A 403 -26.04 -7.80 -1.19
CA GLY A 403 -24.68 -7.30 -1.41
C GLY A 403 -24.10 -6.48 -0.23
N TRP A 404 -24.69 -6.57 0.96
CA TRP A 404 -24.17 -5.92 2.17
C TRP A 404 -23.10 -6.75 2.88
N GLU A 405 -22.12 -6.02 3.37
CA GLU A 405 -21.05 -6.47 4.25
C GLU A 405 -21.23 -5.79 5.61
N TYR A 406 -21.34 -6.57 6.69
CA TYR A 406 -21.57 -6.08 8.05
C TYR A 406 -20.29 -6.06 8.87
N GLY A 407 -20.05 -4.97 9.58
CA GLY A 407 -18.85 -4.75 10.38
C GLY A 407 -19.11 -4.07 11.71
N GLN A 408 -18.07 -4.05 12.55
CA GLN A 408 -18.04 -3.26 13.78
C GLN A 408 -17.64 -1.81 13.45
N GLY A 409 -17.92 -0.86 14.35
CA GLY A 409 -17.69 0.58 14.11
C GLY A 409 -16.24 0.98 13.75
N GLY A 410 -15.27 0.08 13.93
CA GLY A 410 -13.90 0.27 13.47
C GLY A 410 -13.67 0.07 11.98
N TRP A 411 -14.66 -0.41 11.20
CA TRP A 411 -14.58 -0.55 9.74
C TRP A 411 -13.41 -1.42 9.20
N LYS A 412 -12.84 -2.29 10.05
CA LYS A 412 -11.66 -3.14 9.73
C LYS A 412 -12.01 -4.56 9.28
N GLN A 413 -13.10 -5.12 9.80
CA GLN A 413 -13.53 -6.49 9.55
C GLN A 413 -15.00 -6.48 9.15
N PHE A 414 -15.30 -7.20 8.08
CA PHE A 414 -16.64 -7.34 7.53
C PHE A 414 -16.99 -8.81 7.33
N SER A 415 -18.28 -9.12 7.42
CA SER A 415 -18.82 -10.44 7.14
C SER A 415 -20.22 -10.35 6.52
N SER A 416 -20.66 -11.42 5.87
CA SER A 416 -22.02 -11.55 5.30
C SER A 416 -23.13 -11.60 6.35
N LYS A 417 -22.81 -11.93 7.60
CA LYS A 417 -23.81 -12.15 8.66
C LYS A 417 -23.97 -10.92 9.55
N THR A 418 -25.21 -10.48 9.72
CA THR A 418 -25.60 -9.50 10.73
C THR A 418 -25.42 -10.11 12.13
N GLY A 419 -24.25 -9.91 12.73
CA GLY A 419 -23.98 -10.28 14.12
C GLY A 419 -24.55 -9.27 15.12
N VAL A 420 -24.66 -9.65 16.40
CA VAL A 420 -25.14 -8.77 17.50
C VAL A 420 -24.28 -7.50 17.65
N ASN A 421 -23.03 -7.53 17.18
CA ASN A 421 -22.08 -6.42 17.26
C ASN A 421 -21.90 -5.68 15.91
N ALA A 422 -22.80 -5.90 14.94
CA ALA A 422 -22.75 -5.19 13.66
C ALA A 422 -23.37 -3.80 13.80
N PHE A 423 -22.52 -2.77 13.80
CA PHE A 423 -22.94 -1.37 13.91
C PHE A 423 -22.85 -0.63 12.57
N VAL A 424 -22.08 -1.15 11.63
CA VAL A 424 -21.85 -0.54 10.32
C VAL A 424 -22.04 -1.59 9.23
N ARG A 425 -22.50 -1.17 8.06
CA ARG A 425 -22.55 -2.00 6.86
C ARG A 425 -22.07 -1.23 5.65
N ARG A 426 -21.53 -1.93 4.65
CA ARG A 426 -21.20 -1.35 3.35
C ARG A 426 -21.66 -2.23 2.20
N ARG A 427 -21.92 -1.62 1.05
CA ARG A 427 -22.32 -2.31 -0.18
C ARG A 427 -21.49 -1.82 -1.35
N LYS A 428 -20.98 -2.76 -2.15
CA LYS A 428 -20.04 -2.48 -3.24
C LYS A 428 -20.78 -2.37 -4.57
N TRP A 429 -20.65 -1.21 -5.19
CA TRP A 429 -21.19 -0.87 -6.50
C TRP A 429 -20.07 -0.76 -7.52
N VAL A 430 -20.33 -1.26 -8.73
CA VAL A 430 -19.34 -1.33 -9.79
C VAL A 430 -19.94 -0.84 -11.10
N ARG A 431 -19.16 -0.09 -11.88
CA ARG A 431 -19.52 0.29 -13.24
C ARG A 431 -18.29 0.41 -14.14
N ALA A 432 -18.28 -0.20 -15.34
CA ALA A 432 -17.16 -0.03 -16.26
C ALA A 432 -17.39 1.15 -17.21
N ALA A 433 -16.32 1.89 -17.47
CA ALA A 433 -16.25 2.94 -18.45
C ALA A 433 -15.15 2.63 -19.47
N ARG A 434 -15.35 3.11 -20.69
CA ARG A 434 -14.44 3.04 -21.80
C ARG A 434 -13.78 4.39 -22.00
N LEU A 435 -12.46 4.40 -22.10
CA LEU A 435 -11.64 5.54 -22.43
C LEU A 435 -11.08 5.33 -23.84
N GLU A 436 -11.54 6.15 -24.77
CA GLU A 436 -10.97 6.27 -26.11
C GLU A 436 -9.87 7.34 -26.06
N GLU A 437 -8.62 6.92 -26.17
CA GLU A 437 -7.47 7.81 -26.32
C GLU A 437 -7.11 7.89 -27.81
N ARG A 438 -7.16 9.10 -28.38
CA ARG A 438 -6.72 9.39 -29.75
C ARG A 438 -5.46 10.25 -29.71
N GLU A 439 -4.39 9.77 -30.31
CA GLU A 439 -3.15 10.52 -30.52
C GLU A 439 -3.08 10.98 -31.98
N GLU A 440 -3.00 12.29 -32.18
CA GLU A 440 -2.87 12.92 -33.49
C GLU A 440 -1.60 13.77 -33.53
N GLU A 441 -0.84 13.67 -34.62
CA GLU A 441 0.29 14.55 -34.92
C GLU A 441 -0.22 15.76 -35.70
N ILE A 442 -0.11 16.95 -35.12
CA ILE A 442 -0.56 18.23 -35.69
C ILE A 442 0.66 19.10 -35.97
N SER A 443 0.72 19.76 -37.11
CA SER A 443 1.77 20.76 -37.40
C SER A 443 1.57 22.01 -36.54
N THR A 444 2.67 22.58 -36.04
CA THR A 444 2.66 23.72 -35.09
C THR A 444 1.94 24.96 -35.64
N GLU A 445 1.84 25.11 -36.96
CA GLU A 445 1.17 26.22 -37.64
C GLU A 445 -0.36 26.19 -37.45
N VAL A 446 -0.97 25.01 -37.33
CA VAL A 446 -2.43 24.85 -37.18
C VAL A 446 -2.89 25.14 -35.74
N THR A 447 -2.04 24.87 -34.74
CA THR A 447 -2.37 25.13 -33.33
C THR A 447 -2.51 26.63 -33.04
N GLN A 448 -1.71 27.49 -33.70
CA GLN A 448 -1.76 28.94 -33.52
C GLN A 448 -3.06 29.56 -34.07
N GLU A 449 -3.59 29.05 -35.18
CA GLU A 449 -4.89 29.50 -35.72
C GLU A 449 -6.07 29.05 -34.85
N VAL A 450 -6.05 27.83 -34.32
CA VAL A 450 -7.13 27.31 -33.45
C VAL A 450 -7.15 28.01 -32.09
N GLU A 451 -5.98 28.31 -31.51
CA GLU A 451 -5.87 29.04 -30.25
C GLU A 451 -6.35 30.51 -30.40
N ASN A 452 -6.03 31.16 -31.53
CA ASN A 452 -6.52 32.50 -31.85
C ASN A 452 -8.06 32.54 -32.04
N LEU A 453 -8.66 31.51 -32.64
CA LEU A 453 -10.13 31.41 -32.81
C LEU A 453 -10.88 31.12 -31.50
N VAL A 454 -10.28 30.40 -30.55
CA VAL A 454 -10.88 30.15 -29.22
C VAL A 454 -10.83 31.41 -28.34
N VAL A 455 -9.76 32.19 -28.45
CA VAL A 455 -9.65 33.50 -27.78
C VAL A 455 -10.69 34.49 -28.33
N GLU A 456 -10.87 34.58 -29.66
CA GLU A 456 -11.89 35.44 -30.30
C GLU A 456 -13.33 35.09 -29.88
N LYS A 457 -13.65 33.80 -29.74
CA LYS A 457 -14.99 33.35 -29.32
C LYS A 457 -15.28 33.57 -27.83
N SER A 458 -14.24 33.60 -27.00
CA SER A 458 -14.33 33.94 -25.58
C SER A 458 -14.51 35.44 -25.33
N GLU A 459 -14.01 36.30 -26.23
CA GLU A 459 -14.25 37.75 -26.21
C GLU A 459 -15.61 38.14 -26.81
N SER A 460 -16.12 37.41 -27.81
CA SER A 460 -17.41 37.72 -28.44
C SER A 460 -18.64 37.41 -27.58
N THR A 461 -18.49 36.74 -26.44
CA THR A 461 -19.61 36.42 -25.52
C THR A 461 -19.66 37.36 -24.31
N LYS A 462 -18.80 38.39 -24.26
CA LYS A 462 -18.73 39.37 -23.15
C LYS A 462 -19.16 40.80 -23.51
N GLY A 463 -19.79 41.01 -24.66
CA GLY A 463 -20.32 42.32 -25.06
C GLY A 463 -21.85 42.33 -25.15
N GLY A 464 -22.53 42.70 -24.06
CA GLY A 464 -23.98 42.87 -24.06
C GLY A 464 -24.58 43.40 -22.75
N GLY A 465 -24.50 44.72 -22.55
CA GLY A 465 -25.50 45.52 -21.83
C GLY A 465 -25.47 45.56 -20.30
N GLU A 466 -24.84 46.60 -19.74
CA GLU A 466 -25.21 47.17 -18.44
C GLU A 466 -26.60 47.83 -18.53
N ASN A 467 -27.49 47.51 -17.60
CA ASN A 467 -28.43 48.47 -17.04
C ASN A 467 -28.56 48.20 -15.53
N LYS A 468 -28.29 49.24 -14.74
CA LYS A 468 -28.56 49.31 -13.30
C LYS A 468 -30.06 49.31 -13.07
N ASP A 469 -30.52 48.57 -12.06
CA ASP A 469 -31.37 49.10 -10.99
C ASP A 469 -31.52 48.06 -9.85
N GLU A 470 -31.05 48.50 -8.68
CA GLU A 470 -31.71 48.44 -7.36
C GLU A 470 -32.16 47.12 -6.67
N SER A 471 -31.77 47.07 -5.38
CA SER A 471 -32.38 46.39 -4.22
C SER A 471 -32.04 44.93 -3.89
N ASP A 472 -31.26 44.80 -2.82
CA ASP A 472 -31.65 44.16 -1.56
C ASP A 472 -32.51 42.89 -1.63
N ARG A 473 -31.90 41.74 -1.31
CA ARG A 473 -32.41 40.72 -0.36
C ARG A 473 -31.50 39.48 -0.33
N GLY A 474 -31.15 39.07 0.89
CA GLY A 474 -30.51 37.79 1.16
C GLY A 474 -31.42 36.59 0.86
N VAL A 475 -30.80 35.46 0.55
CA VAL A 475 -31.44 34.13 0.48
C VAL A 475 -30.42 33.14 1.02
N MET A 476 -30.54 32.74 2.30
CA MET A 476 -31.30 31.58 2.79
C MET A 476 -30.90 30.25 2.15
N PHE A 477 -30.34 29.39 3.00
CA PHE A 477 -30.25 27.95 2.79
C PHE A 477 -31.67 27.39 2.58
N HIS A 478 -31.86 26.67 1.47
CA HIS A 478 -33.00 25.78 1.30
C HIS A 478 -32.53 24.33 1.49
N GLU A 479 -32.81 23.82 2.69
CA GLU A 479 -33.14 22.40 2.88
C GLU A 479 -34.57 22.19 2.41
N GLU A 480 -34.84 21.05 1.76
CA GLU A 480 -36.19 20.49 1.61
C GLU A 480 -36.12 19.01 1.16
N PRO A 481 -37.15 18.19 1.37
CA PRO A 481 -37.31 17.43 2.61
C PRO A 481 -37.46 15.91 2.39
N GLU A 482 -37.42 15.18 3.50
CA GLU A 482 -37.79 13.77 3.63
C GLU A 482 -39.23 13.51 3.13
N SER A 483 -39.40 12.47 2.31
CA SER A 483 -40.70 11.84 2.07
C SER A 483 -40.73 10.45 2.70
N GLN A 484 -41.47 10.33 3.80
CA GLN A 484 -42.03 9.07 4.27
C GLN A 484 -43.11 8.60 3.28
N GLU A 485 -42.98 7.40 2.73
CA GLU A 485 -44.13 6.63 2.24
C GLU A 485 -44.13 5.25 2.88
N ASN A 486 -45.18 5.02 3.67
CA ASN A 486 -45.59 3.73 4.20
C ASN A 486 -46.23 2.88 3.10
N GLY A 487 -45.97 1.56 3.16
CA GLY A 487 -47.05 0.57 3.06
C GLY A 487 -47.35 -0.05 1.69
N SER A 488 -46.86 -1.29 1.55
CA SER A 488 -47.57 -2.45 0.98
C SER A 488 -48.10 -2.37 -0.47
N ALA A 489 -47.46 -3.11 -1.38
CA ALA A 489 -48.09 -4.09 -2.29
C ALA A 489 -47.18 -4.50 -3.46
N TRP A 490 -46.14 -5.31 -3.24
CA TRP A 490 -45.40 -5.94 -4.36
C TRP A 490 -44.89 -7.34 -4.00
N THR A 491 -45.80 -8.28 -3.77
CA THR A 491 -45.49 -9.72 -3.72
C THR A 491 -46.27 -10.44 -4.81
N SER A 492 -45.90 -10.24 -6.08
CA SER A 492 -46.33 -11.12 -7.19
C SER A 492 -45.51 -10.99 -8.48
N ALA A 493 -44.77 -9.89 -8.69
CA ALA A 493 -44.06 -9.66 -9.96
C ALA A 493 -42.62 -10.24 -10.02
N ALA A 494 -42.04 -10.67 -8.89
CA ALA A 494 -40.65 -11.11 -8.83
C ALA A 494 -40.41 -12.54 -9.36
N LYS A 495 -41.45 -13.38 -9.46
CA LYS A 495 -41.27 -14.81 -9.78
C LYS A 495 -41.05 -15.11 -11.27
N ILE A 496 -41.38 -14.18 -12.17
CA ILE A 496 -41.29 -14.38 -13.63
C ILE A 496 -39.96 -13.84 -14.20
N ARG A 497 -39.23 -13.01 -13.44
CA ARG A 497 -38.01 -12.34 -13.92
C ARG A 497 -36.73 -13.13 -13.66
N ASP A 498 -36.73 -14.04 -12.68
CA ASP A 498 -35.57 -14.87 -12.32
C ASP A 498 -35.28 -16.01 -13.32
N GLU A 499 -36.29 -16.52 -14.04
CA GLU A 499 -36.09 -17.59 -15.03
C GLU A 499 -35.29 -17.11 -16.27
N GLY A 500 -35.36 -15.82 -16.61
CA GLY A 500 -34.62 -15.24 -17.73
C GLY A 500 -33.11 -15.14 -17.52
N TYR A 501 -32.66 -15.01 -16.26
CA TYR A 501 -31.24 -14.85 -15.91
C TYR A 501 -30.50 -16.19 -15.79
N LEU A 502 -31.19 -17.24 -15.31
CA LEU A 502 -30.63 -18.60 -15.25
C LEU A 502 -30.38 -19.19 -16.65
N LYS A 503 -31.27 -18.94 -17.60
CA LYS A 503 -31.20 -19.50 -18.97
C LYS A 503 -30.04 -18.94 -19.82
N ARG A 504 -29.52 -17.75 -19.47
CA ARG A 504 -28.33 -17.15 -20.15
C ARG A 504 -27.00 -17.65 -19.58
N ARG A 505 -27.01 -18.38 -18.46
CA ARG A 505 -25.81 -18.90 -17.79
C ARG A 505 -25.43 -20.32 -18.26
N GLU A 506 -26.39 -21.11 -18.74
CA GLU A 506 -26.13 -22.43 -19.33
C GLU A 506 -25.49 -22.34 -20.72
N THR A 507 -25.86 -21.35 -21.54
CA THR A 507 -25.30 -21.17 -22.88
C THR A 507 -23.85 -20.68 -22.90
N ARG A 508 -23.35 -20.09 -21.81
CA ARG A 508 -21.93 -19.70 -21.67
C ARG A 508 -21.02 -20.79 -21.10
N LYS A 509 -21.57 -21.83 -20.47
CA LYS A 509 -20.78 -22.98 -19.99
C LYS A 509 -20.48 -24.02 -21.08
N ALA A 510 -21.12 -23.94 -22.25
CA ALA A 510 -20.96 -24.90 -23.34
C ALA A 510 -19.96 -24.47 -24.44
N THR A 511 -19.23 -23.36 -24.29
CA THR A 511 -18.26 -22.88 -25.30
C THR A 511 -16.82 -22.87 -24.79
N VAL A 512 -16.57 -23.44 -23.61
CA VAL A 512 -15.21 -23.71 -23.11
C VAL A 512 -15.18 -25.13 -22.56
N SER A 513 -15.06 -26.08 -23.48
CA SER A 513 -14.66 -27.47 -23.23
C SER A 513 -13.82 -27.93 -24.40
#